data_AF-A0A8J6V7I2-F1
#
_entry.id   AF-A0A8J6V7I2-F1
#
_cell.length_a   1.000
_cell.length_b   1.000
_cell.length_c   1.000
_cell.angle_alpha   90.00
_cell.angle_beta   90.00
_cell.angle_gamma   90.00
#
_symmetry.space_group_name_H-M   'P 1'
#
loop_
_entity.id
_entity.type
_entity.pdbx_description
1 polymer ?
#
loop_
_entity_poly.entity_id
_entity_poly.type
_entity_poly.pdbx_seq_one_letter_code
_entity_poly.pdbx_strand_id
1 'polypeptide(L)'
;MDGLDEQLRTLVKQACEHPPGSPERQKNLTKVIRLATKKLWKEHTPYYEDALQQTWVYFCHNICEATTGQVYDPTKGSVVTWLNTYLKRRLQDFYIDTQKQQARTAPGQIKSARSGEINDIIDPVDILEADPDVPPMLDDVRTWAEADSTGELRRISIEGYPKITAQILILRRLPPEASWKKLSAEFGLPVSTLSSFYQRQCIPRLRKFGESEGYI
;
A
#
# COMPACT_ATOMS: atom_id res chain seq x y z
N MET A 1 -46.21 25.02 -2.29
CA MET A 1 -45.08 24.20 -2.78
C MET A 1 -45.48 23.35 -3.98
N ASP A 2 -46.73 23.41 -4.44
CA ASP A 2 -47.31 22.43 -5.38
C ASP A 2 -46.89 22.59 -6.85
N GLY A 3 -46.55 23.81 -7.29
CA GLY A 3 -46.23 24.05 -8.70
C GLY A 3 -44.97 23.31 -9.20
N LEU A 4 -43.95 23.16 -8.35
CA LEU A 4 -42.74 22.44 -8.72
C LEU A 4 -42.98 20.94 -8.79
N ASP A 5 -43.70 20.39 -7.82
CA ASP A 5 -43.99 18.96 -7.78
C ASP A 5 -44.88 18.54 -8.96
N GLU A 6 -45.84 19.39 -9.36
CA GLU A 6 -46.67 19.16 -10.54
C GLU A 6 -45.86 19.25 -11.85
N GLN A 7 -44.92 20.21 -11.94
CA GLN A 7 -44.01 20.32 -13.07
C GLN A 7 -43.12 19.08 -13.19
N LEU A 8 -42.59 18.58 -12.08
CA LEU A 8 -41.78 17.36 -12.04
C LEU A 8 -42.60 16.14 -12.47
N ARG A 9 -43.84 16.00 -11.97
CA ARG A 9 -44.75 14.92 -12.36
C ARG A 9 -45.07 14.93 -13.86
N THR A 10 -45.35 16.11 -14.42
CA THR A 10 -45.61 16.28 -15.85
C THR A 10 -44.40 15.85 -16.69
N LEU A 11 -43.21 16.29 -16.32
CA LEU A 11 -41.97 15.90 -17.01
C LEU A 11 -41.69 14.40 -16.91
N VAL A 12 -41.96 13.78 -15.76
CA VAL A 12 -41.82 12.33 -15.57
C VAL A 12 -42.80 11.58 -16.47
N LYS A 13 -44.07 11.99 -16.52
CA LYS A 13 -45.07 11.39 -17.41
C LYS A 13 -44.64 11.46 -18.88
N GLN A 14 -44.21 12.64 -19.33
CA GLN A 14 -43.68 12.83 -20.69
C GLN A 14 -42.42 12.00 -20.97
N ALA A 15 -41.56 11.78 -19.96
CA ALA A 15 -40.38 10.93 -20.12
C ALA A 15 -40.76 9.45 -20.29
N CYS A 16 -41.78 8.98 -19.58
CA CYS A 16 -42.23 7.60 -19.62
C CYS A 16 -43.10 7.24 -20.84
N GLU A 17 -43.60 8.23 -21.57
CA GLU A 17 -44.29 8.01 -22.86
C GLU A 17 -43.32 7.59 -23.98
N HIS A 18 -42.01 7.75 -23.78
CA HIS A 18 -40.99 7.40 -24.76
C HIS A 18 -40.16 6.17 -24.33
N PRO A 19 -39.68 5.35 -25.29
CA PRO A 19 -38.91 4.15 -24.97
C PRO A 19 -37.55 4.45 -24.31
N PRO A 20 -36.98 3.50 -23.57
CA PRO A 20 -35.62 3.64 -23.02
C PRO A 20 -34.61 3.92 -24.13
N GLY A 21 -33.73 4.89 -23.88
CA GLY A 21 -32.71 5.32 -24.84
C GLY A 21 -33.14 6.41 -25.82
N SER A 22 -34.41 6.84 -25.85
CA SER A 22 -34.81 7.92 -26.75
C SER A 22 -34.23 9.29 -26.34
N PRO A 23 -33.89 10.17 -27.30
CA PRO A 23 -33.44 11.54 -27.01
C PRO A 23 -34.48 12.36 -26.23
N GLU A 24 -35.77 12.17 -26.52
CA GLU A 24 -36.88 12.87 -25.87
C GLU A 24 -36.98 12.49 -24.39
N ARG A 25 -36.84 11.19 -24.08
CA ARG A 25 -36.80 10.71 -22.69
C ARG A 25 -35.62 11.32 -21.96
N GLN A 26 -34.42 11.26 -22.53
CA GLN A 26 -33.22 11.84 -21.93
C GLN A 26 -33.37 13.35 -21.66
N LYS A 27 -33.95 14.09 -22.61
CA LYS A 27 -34.20 15.54 -22.45
C LYS A 27 -35.12 15.84 -21.28
N ASN A 28 -36.21 15.08 -21.12
CA ASN A 28 -37.16 15.27 -20.03
C ASN A 28 -36.57 14.88 -18.68
N LEU A 29 -35.87 13.73 -18.59
CA LEU A 29 -35.16 13.31 -17.38
C LEU A 29 -34.09 14.33 -16.97
N THR A 30 -33.33 14.87 -17.91
CA THR A 30 -32.32 15.90 -17.63
C THR A 30 -32.94 17.16 -17.04
N LYS A 31 -34.13 17.57 -17.50
CA LYS A 31 -34.87 18.70 -16.90
C LYS A 31 -35.31 18.38 -15.47
N VAL A 32 -35.81 17.17 -15.23
CA VAL A 32 -36.18 16.71 -13.88
C VAL A 32 -34.98 16.79 -12.94
N ILE A 33 -33.81 16.27 -13.35
CA ILE A 33 -32.57 16.33 -12.58
C ILE A 33 -32.26 17.78 -12.19
N ARG A 34 -32.18 18.69 -13.17
CA ARG A 34 -31.85 20.10 -12.94
C ARG A 34 -32.79 20.80 -11.94
N LEU A 35 -34.08 20.47 -11.97
CA LEU A 35 -35.08 21.03 -11.07
C LEU A 35 -34.99 20.40 -9.67
N ALA A 36 -34.81 19.08 -9.61
CA ALA A 36 -34.78 18.33 -8.36
C ALA A 36 -33.49 18.54 -7.56
N THR A 37 -32.32 18.71 -8.20
CA THR A 37 -31.02 18.87 -7.50
C THR A 37 -31.04 19.97 -6.44
N LYS A 38 -31.76 21.07 -6.67
CA LYS A 38 -31.84 22.19 -5.72
C LYS A 38 -32.66 21.87 -4.46
N LYS A 39 -33.45 20.79 -4.50
CA LYS A 39 -34.38 20.36 -3.44
C LYS A 39 -33.96 19.04 -2.77
N LEU A 40 -32.91 18.39 -3.29
CA LEU A 40 -32.35 17.22 -2.65
C LEU A 40 -31.65 17.59 -1.34
N TRP A 41 -31.62 16.63 -0.42
CA TRP A 41 -30.86 16.68 0.81
C TRP A 41 -29.40 16.96 0.51
N LYS A 42 -28.78 17.90 1.23
CA LYS A 42 -27.38 18.24 1.09
C LYS A 42 -26.65 17.94 2.38
N GLU A 43 -25.46 17.38 2.25
CA GLU A 43 -24.61 17.04 3.37
C GLU A 43 -23.13 17.20 2.98
N HIS A 44 -22.27 17.40 3.97
CA HIS A 44 -20.83 17.59 3.77
C HIS A 44 -20.03 16.32 4.10
N THR A 45 -20.54 15.16 3.68
CA THR A 45 -19.83 13.88 3.82
C THR A 45 -18.93 13.63 2.61
N PRO A 46 -17.77 12.97 2.79
CA PRO A 46 -16.83 12.71 1.70
C PRO A 46 -17.43 11.85 0.58
N TYR A 47 -18.41 11.01 0.91
CA TYR A 47 -19.12 10.11 -0.02
C TYR A 47 -20.47 10.68 -0.51
N TYR A 48 -20.78 11.95 -0.24
CA TYR A 48 -22.07 12.54 -0.63
C TYR A 48 -22.27 12.53 -2.15
N GLU A 49 -21.27 12.94 -2.92
CA GLU A 49 -21.36 13.01 -4.39
C GLU A 49 -21.54 11.61 -5.00
N ASP A 50 -20.91 10.59 -4.43
CA ASP A 50 -21.08 9.20 -4.86
C ASP A 50 -22.51 8.71 -4.59
N ALA A 51 -23.06 9.00 -3.40
CA ALA A 51 -24.44 8.68 -3.05
C ALA A 51 -25.45 9.41 -3.96
N LEU A 52 -25.16 10.67 -4.29
CA LEU A 52 -25.97 11.45 -5.22
C LEU A 52 -25.95 10.85 -6.63
N GLN A 53 -24.79 10.44 -7.12
CA GLN A 53 -24.66 9.81 -8.44
C GLN A 53 -25.39 8.47 -8.50
N GLN A 54 -25.26 7.62 -7.47
CA GLN A 54 -26.05 6.38 -7.37
C GLN A 54 -27.56 6.64 -7.35
N THR A 55 -27.99 7.75 -6.75
CA THR A 55 -29.40 8.17 -6.73
C THR A 55 -29.89 8.55 -8.14
N TRP A 56 -29.08 9.22 -8.95
CA TRP A 56 -29.45 9.54 -10.32
C TRP A 56 -29.47 8.33 -11.24
N VAL A 57 -28.53 7.39 -11.05
CA VAL A 57 -28.57 6.10 -11.74
C VAL A 57 -29.86 5.37 -11.38
N TYR A 58 -30.20 5.28 -10.09
CA TYR A 58 -31.44 4.67 -9.63
C TYR A 58 -32.68 5.35 -10.23
N PHE A 59 -32.71 6.69 -10.26
CA PHE A 59 -33.77 7.47 -10.89
C PHE A 59 -33.97 7.08 -12.36
N CYS A 60 -32.92 7.13 -13.18
CA CYS A 60 -33.02 6.84 -14.61
C CYS A 60 -33.53 5.41 -14.90
N HIS A 61 -33.17 4.44 -14.06
CA HIS A 61 -33.60 3.04 -14.20
C HIS A 61 -35.00 2.76 -13.65
N ASN A 62 -35.42 3.47 -12.59
CA ASN A 62 -36.63 3.11 -11.83
C ASN A 62 -37.80 4.11 -11.93
N ILE A 63 -37.62 5.23 -12.64
CA ILE A 63 -38.65 6.25 -12.74
C ILE A 63 -39.84 5.80 -13.61
N CYS A 64 -39.59 5.03 -14.67
CA CYS A 64 -40.61 4.49 -15.57
C CYS A 64 -40.70 2.95 -15.55
N GLU A 65 -39.60 2.29 -15.19
CA GLU A 65 -39.42 0.84 -15.23
C GLU A 65 -39.07 0.32 -13.82
N ALA A 66 -39.17 -0.97 -13.56
CA ALA A 66 -38.82 -1.57 -12.26
C ALA A 66 -37.46 -2.29 -12.33
N THR A 67 -36.49 -1.71 -13.05
CA THR A 67 -35.30 -2.46 -13.50
C THR A 67 -34.38 -2.88 -12.36
N THR A 68 -34.21 -2.03 -11.33
CA THR A 68 -33.33 -2.34 -10.18
C THR A 68 -34.03 -2.18 -8.83
N GLY A 69 -35.32 -1.79 -8.80
CA GLY A 69 -36.07 -1.54 -7.58
C GLY A 69 -37.55 -1.24 -7.82
N GLN A 70 -38.15 -0.51 -6.89
CA GLN A 70 -39.56 -0.13 -6.97
C GLN A 70 -39.75 1.04 -7.94
N VAL A 71 -40.72 0.91 -8.85
CA VAL A 71 -41.14 1.99 -9.73
C VAL A 71 -41.63 3.18 -8.90
N TYR A 72 -41.33 4.39 -9.37
CA TYR A 72 -41.90 5.60 -8.80
C TYR A 72 -43.43 5.56 -8.84
N ASP A 73 -44.05 5.77 -7.67
CA ASP A 73 -45.50 5.83 -7.51
C ASP A 73 -45.91 7.27 -7.11
N PRO A 74 -46.57 8.02 -8.00
CA PRO A 74 -47.01 9.38 -7.73
C PRO A 74 -47.97 9.52 -6.54
N THR A 75 -48.66 8.45 -6.15
CA THR A 75 -49.62 8.44 -5.03
C THR A 75 -48.92 8.42 -3.67
N LYS A 76 -47.71 7.87 -3.59
CA LYS A 76 -46.94 7.74 -2.34
C LYS A 76 -46.16 9.00 -1.98
N GLY A 77 -45.89 9.88 -2.93
CA GLY A 77 -45.20 11.14 -2.68
C GLY A 77 -44.66 11.83 -3.93
N SER A 78 -44.08 13.02 -3.73
CA SER A 78 -43.41 13.76 -4.80
C SER A 78 -42.10 13.06 -5.24
N VAL A 79 -41.67 13.35 -6.47
CA VAL A 79 -40.41 12.84 -7.02
C VAL A 79 -39.23 13.17 -6.11
N VAL A 80 -39.20 14.40 -5.57
CA VAL A 80 -38.14 14.86 -4.65
C VAL A 80 -38.13 14.04 -3.37
N THR A 81 -39.29 13.75 -2.77
CA THR A 81 -39.38 12.94 -1.55
C THR A 81 -38.86 11.54 -1.80
N TRP A 82 -39.26 10.91 -2.90
CA TRP A 82 -38.80 9.58 -3.29
C TRP A 82 -37.28 9.53 -3.48
N LEU A 83 -36.70 10.50 -4.19
CA LEU A 83 -35.25 10.63 -4.36
C LEU A 83 -34.53 10.85 -3.03
N ASN A 84 -35.05 11.70 -2.15
CA ASN A 84 -34.47 11.95 -0.84
C ASN A 84 -34.50 10.70 0.06
N THR A 85 -35.57 9.89 -0.01
CA THR A 85 -35.63 8.61 0.71
C THR A 85 -34.53 7.67 0.24
N TYR A 86 -34.31 7.56 -1.07
CA TYR A 86 -33.26 6.72 -1.61
C TYR A 86 -31.86 7.25 -1.27
N LEU A 87 -31.63 8.56 -1.43
CA LEU A 87 -30.36 9.22 -1.13
C LEU A 87 -29.95 9.03 0.33
N LYS A 88 -30.89 9.20 1.28
CA LYS A 88 -30.62 8.96 2.70
C LYS A 88 -30.21 7.52 2.99
N ARG A 89 -30.83 6.54 2.33
CA ARG A 89 -30.43 5.14 2.45
C ARG A 89 -29.03 4.89 1.90
N ARG A 90 -28.70 5.47 0.73
CA ARG A 90 -27.34 5.36 0.17
C ARG A 90 -26.28 5.98 1.09
N LEU A 91 -26.55 7.16 1.66
CA LEU A 91 -25.66 7.80 2.63
C LEU A 91 -25.46 6.91 3.87
N GLN A 92 -26.53 6.28 4.36
CA GLN A 92 -26.45 5.33 5.47
C GLN A 92 -25.62 4.08 5.10
N ASP A 93 -25.77 3.54 3.90
CA ASP A 93 -24.97 2.40 3.42
C ASP A 93 -23.48 2.76 3.41
N PHE A 94 -23.12 3.94 2.88
CA PHE A 94 -21.74 4.44 2.89
C PHE A 94 -21.20 4.66 4.31
N TYR A 95 -22.02 5.21 5.21
CA TYR A 95 -21.64 5.36 6.61
C TYR A 95 -21.32 4.01 7.25
N ILE A 96 -22.19 3.01 7.07
CA ILE A 96 -22.00 1.66 7.60
C ILE A 96 -20.75 1.01 7.00
N ASP A 97 -20.52 1.14 5.70
CA ASP A 97 -19.35 0.56 5.04
C ASP A 97 -18.05 1.22 5.52
N THR A 98 -18.04 2.55 5.66
CA THR A 98 -16.90 3.30 6.21
C THR A 98 -16.59 2.83 7.63
N GLN A 99 -17.60 2.65 8.48
CA GLN A 99 -17.42 2.12 9.83
C GLN A 99 -16.90 0.68 9.84
N LYS A 100 -17.38 -0.18 8.93
CA LYS A 100 -16.88 -1.55 8.77
C LYS A 100 -15.42 -1.59 8.31
N GLN A 101 -15.05 -0.72 7.37
CA GLN A 101 -13.67 -0.58 6.91
C GLN A 101 -12.76 -0.11 8.04
N GLN A 102 -13.18 0.91 8.79
CA GLN A 102 -12.44 1.39 9.96
C GLN A 102 -12.30 0.29 11.03
N ALA A 103 -13.33 -0.50 11.30
CA ALA A 103 -13.25 -1.61 12.25
C ALA A 103 -12.31 -2.75 11.78
N ARG A 104 -12.13 -2.93 10.46
CA ARG A 104 -11.22 -3.93 9.88
C ARG A 104 -9.77 -3.45 9.85
N THR A 105 -9.55 -2.15 9.62
CA THR A 105 -8.22 -1.56 9.39
C THR A 105 -7.68 -0.86 10.62
N ALA A 106 -8.50 -0.57 11.64
CA ALA A 106 -8.00 -0.05 12.91
C ALA A 106 -6.97 -1.05 13.45
N PRO A 107 -5.72 -0.61 13.72
CA PRO A 107 -4.77 -1.47 14.43
C PRO A 107 -5.49 -1.89 15.70
N GLY A 108 -5.64 -3.21 15.86
CA GLY A 108 -6.27 -3.75 17.05
C GLY A 108 -5.59 -3.09 18.23
N GLN A 109 -6.36 -2.37 19.06
CA GLN A 109 -5.86 -1.98 20.37
C GLN A 109 -5.61 -3.30 21.11
N ILE A 110 -4.40 -3.86 20.94
CA ILE A 110 -3.92 -4.95 21.74
C ILE A 110 -3.75 -4.33 23.12
N LYS A 111 -4.82 -4.40 23.91
CA LYS A 111 -4.74 -4.08 25.33
C LYS A 111 -3.82 -5.14 25.93
N SER A 112 -2.53 -4.84 26.03
CA SER A 112 -1.63 -5.62 26.86
C SER A 112 -2.17 -5.53 28.28
N ALA A 113 -2.84 -6.59 28.73
CA ALA A 113 -3.37 -6.71 30.09
C ALA A 113 -2.27 -7.04 31.10
N ARG A 114 -1.05 -6.54 30.88
CA ARG A 114 0.09 -6.71 31.78
C ARG A 114 0.78 -5.36 31.92
N SER A 115 0.80 -4.87 33.16
CA SER A 115 1.46 -3.66 33.66
C SER A 115 0.81 -2.34 33.23
N GLY A 116 0.34 -1.58 34.23
CA GLY A 116 -0.44 -0.35 34.06
C GLY A 116 0.35 0.88 33.61
N GLU A 117 1.18 0.77 32.57
CA GLU A 117 1.86 1.93 31.98
C GLU A 117 1.83 1.88 30.44
N ILE A 118 1.28 2.96 29.89
CA ILE A 118 1.35 3.47 28.50
C ILE A 118 0.57 2.67 27.44
N ASN A 119 -0.52 3.29 26.95
CA ASN A 119 -1.22 2.93 25.70
C ASN A 119 -0.34 3.28 24.49
N ASP A 120 0.79 2.60 24.32
CA ASP A 120 1.53 2.69 23.07
C ASP A 120 0.79 1.87 22.02
N ILE A 121 0.40 2.54 20.93
CA ILE A 121 -0.10 1.88 19.72
C ILE A 121 1.09 1.12 19.15
N ILE A 122 1.19 -0.17 19.48
CA ILE A 122 2.23 -1.03 18.92
C ILE A 122 1.93 -1.19 17.43
N ASP A 123 2.83 -0.69 16.56
CA ASP A 123 2.76 -0.97 15.13
C ASP A 123 2.91 -2.48 14.94
N PRO A 124 2.01 -3.19 14.24
CA PRO A 124 2.16 -4.62 13.96
C PRO A 124 3.51 -5.00 13.34
N VAL A 125 4.19 -4.04 12.69
CA VAL A 125 5.54 -4.23 12.12
C VAL A 125 6.60 -4.33 13.22
N ASP A 126 6.42 -3.67 14.38
CA ASP A 126 7.34 -3.73 15.52
C ASP A 126 7.32 -5.10 16.24
N ILE A 127 6.32 -5.94 15.96
CA ILE A 127 6.18 -7.30 16.52
C ILE A 127 6.94 -8.32 15.67
N LEU A 128 7.24 -7.98 14.41
CA LEU A 128 8.02 -8.85 13.54
C LEU A 128 9.49 -8.69 13.93
N GLU A 129 10.06 -9.71 14.57
CA GLU A 129 11.51 -9.81 14.70
C GLU A 129 12.09 -9.73 13.28
N ALA A 130 12.93 -8.71 13.05
CA ALA A 130 13.65 -8.60 11.80
C ALA A 130 14.43 -9.90 11.56
N ASP A 131 14.42 -10.40 10.33
CA ASP A 131 15.35 -11.45 9.93
C ASP A 131 16.77 -11.01 10.34
N PRO A 132 17.60 -11.92 10.89
CA PRO A 132 18.92 -11.56 11.38
C PRO A 132 19.68 -10.78 10.29
N ASP A 133 20.16 -9.60 10.65
CA ASP A 133 20.74 -8.56 9.78
C ASP A 133 22.00 -9.04 9.01
N VAL A 134 22.48 -10.24 9.32
CA VAL A 134 23.66 -10.88 8.74
C VAL A 134 23.24 -12.23 8.15
N PRO A 135 23.30 -12.40 6.81
CA PRO A 135 23.16 -13.71 6.20
C PRO A 135 24.14 -14.70 6.86
N PRO A 136 23.72 -15.92 7.26
CA PRO A 136 24.57 -16.91 7.94
C PRO A 136 25.95 -17.10 7.28
N MET A 137 25.96 -17.03 5.94
CA MET A 137 27.15 -17.09 5.10
C MET A 137 28.27 -16.11 5.51
N LEU A 138 27.96 -14.90 5.99
CA LEU A 138 28.99 -13.92 6.37
C LEU A 138 29.68 -14.28 7.69
N ASP A 139 28.95 -14.86 8.64
CA ASP A 139 29.52 -15.34 9.90
C ASP A 139 30.36 -16.60 9.68
N ASP A 140 29.95 -17.46 8.74
CA ASP A 140 30.72 -18.63 8.33
C ASP A 140 32.05 -18.24 7.67
N VAL A 141 32.04 -17.24 6.77
CA VAL A 141 33.27 -16.69 6.17
C VAL A 141 34.17 -16.02 7.23
N ARG A 142 33.58 -15.29 8.19
CA ARG A 142 34.35 -14.68 9.28
C ARG A 142 35.03 -15.75 10.13
N THR A 143 34.29 -16.76 10.57
CA THR A 143 34.79 -17.87 11.39
C THR A 143 35.91 -18.63 10.67
N TRP A 144 35.72 -18.93 9.38
CA TRP A 144 36.75 -19.57 8.56
C TRP A 144 38.03 -18.74 8.45
N ALA A 145 37.89 -17.44 8.16
CA ALA A 145 39.04 -16.55 8.00
C ALA A 145 39.78 -16.33 9.34
N GLU A 146 39.08 -16.30 10.48
CA GLU A 146 39.70 -16.17 11.81
C GLU A 146 40.42 -17.45 12.23
N ALA A 147 39.78 -18.60 12.05
CA ALA A 147 40.32 -19.91 12.41
C ALA A 147 41.58 -20.24 11.59
N ASP A 148 41.60 -19.93 10.28
CA ASP A 148 42.70 -20.22 9.34
C ASP A 148 43.33 -21.59 9.62
N SER A 149 42.50 -22.64 9.68
CA SER A 149 42.90 -23.99 10.13
C SER A 149 44.03 -24.61 9.30
N THR A 150 44.18 -24.17 8.05
CA THR A 150 45.24 -24.58 7.12
C THR A 150 46.49 -23.71 7.20
N GLY A 151 46.42 -22.55 7.87
CA GLY A 151 47.47 -21.54 7.93
C GLY A 151 47.84 -20.95 6.57
N GLU A 152 46.96 -21.09 5.57
CA GLU A 152 47.22 -20.62 4.21
C GLU A 152 47.02 -19.10 4.13
N LEU A 153 46.02 -18.56 4.82
CA LEU A 153 45.68 -17.14 4.76
C LEU A 153 46.73 -16.26 5.46
N ARG A 154 47.33 -16.75 6.55
CA ARG A 154 48.43 -16.08 7.26
C ARG A 154 49.77 -16.16 6.54
N ARG A 155 50.00 -17.19 5.75
CA ARG A 155 51.27 -17.42 5.03
C ARG A 155 51.42 -16.51 3.81
N ILE A 156 50.30 -16.13 3.21
CA ILE A 156 50.28 -15.35 1.98
C ILE A 156 50.18 -13.88 2.36
N SER A 157 51.29 -13.18 2.21
CA SER A 157 51.40 -11.74 2.44
C SER A 157 51.80 -11.01 1.17
N ILE A 158 51.60 -9.70 1.17
CA ILE A 158 52.16 -8.83 0.14
C ILE A 158 53.70 -8.86 0.25
N GLU A 159 54.38 -8.96 -0.90
CA GLU A 159 55.85 -8.97 -0.97
C GLU A 159 56.43 -7.67 -0.36
N GLY A 160 57.39 -7.81 0.55
CA GLY A 160 57.93 -6.70 1.33
C GLY A 160 57.08 -6.25 2.52
N TYR A 161 55.85 -6.75 2.67
CA TYR A 161 54.92 -6.38 3.74
C TYR A 161 54.29 -7.62 4.40
N PRO A 162 55.06 -8.38 5.20
CA PRO A 162 54.58 -9.61 5.86
C PRO A 162 53.45 -9.37 6.86
N LYS A 163 53.24 -8.11 7.28
CA LYS A 163 52.16 -7.70 8.18
C LYS A 163 50.79 -7.66 7.50
N ILE A 164 50.74 -7.66 6.16
CA ILE A 164 49.50 -7.56 5.39
C ILE A 164 49.27 -8.91 4.73
N THR A 165 48.60 -9.78 5.48
CA THR A 165 48.24 -11.14 5.04
C THR A 165 46.91 -11.14 4.32
N ALA A 166 46.66 -12.19 3.52
CA ALA A 166 45.36 -12.43 2.91
C ALA A 166 44.24 -12.50 3.96
N GLN A 167 44.55 -13.06 5.14
CA GLN A 167 43.63 -13.11 6.29
C GLN A 167 43.14 -11.71 6.70
N ILE A 168 44.06 -10.78 6.92
CA ILE A 168 43.74 -9.42 7.39
C ILE A 168 42.92 -8.68 6.33
N LEU A 169 43.28 -8.81 5.05
CA LEU A 169 42.55 -8.14 3.99
C LEU A 169 41.15 -8.72 3.75
N ILE A 170 40.94 -10.03 3.94
CA ILE A 170 39.61 -10.64 3.89
C ILE A 170 38.74 -10.11 5.04
N LEU A 171 39.23 -10.17 6.29
CA LEU A 171 38.48 -9.74 7.47
C LEU A 171 38.10 -8.24 7.42
N ARG A 172 38.99 -7.37 6.93
CA ARG A 172 38.70 -5.93 6.77
C ARG A 172 37.71 -5.61 5.65
N ARG A 173 37.47 -6.55 4.75
CA ARG A 173 36.54 -6.41 3.63
C ARG A 173 35.17 -7.03 3.91
N LEU A 174 35.04 -7.87 4.94
CA LEU A 174 33.75 -8.31 5.46
C LEU A 174 33.00 -7.14 6.11
N PRO A 175 31.65 -7.13 6.08
CA PRO A 175 30.88 -6.10 6.76
C PRO A 175 31.23 -5.99 8.25
N PRO A 176 31.48 -4.77 8.76
CA PRO A 176 31.47 -3.48 8.04
C PRO A 176 32.69 -3.28 7.13
N GLU A 177 32.46 -3.05 5.84
CA GLU A 177 33.50 -2.99 4.80
C GLU A 177 34.39 -1.75 4.94
N ALA A 178 35.71 -1.94 5.07
CA ALA A 178 36.67 -0.85 4.94
C ALA A 178 36.91 -0.48 3.47
N SER A 179 36.81 0.81 3.15
CA SER A 179 37.12 1.30 1.80
C SER A 179 38.61 1.14 1.48
N TRP A 180 38.94 0.88 0.21
CA TRP A 180 40.33 0.76 -0.23
C TRP A 180 41.18 2.00 0.08
N LYS A 181 40.57 3.19 0.04
CA LYS A 181 41.25 4.45 0.41
C LYS A 181 41.67 4.45 1.88
N LYS A 182 40.82 3.93 2.78
CA LYS A 182 41.13 3.82 4.22
C LYS A 182 42.25 2.80 4.46
N LEU A 183 42.18 1.63 3.82
CA LEU A 183 43.21 0.59 3.94
C LEU A 183 44.56 1.05 3.37
N SER A 184 44.54 1.79 2.26
CA SER A 184 45.73 2.39 1.66
C SER A 184 46.41 3.38 2.61
N ALA A 185 45.63 4.23 3.28
CA ALA A 185 46.15 5.17 4.27
C ALA A 185 46.68 4.46 5.54
N GLU A 186 46.01 3.41 6.01
CA GLU A 186 46.40 2.65 7.19
C GLU A 186 47.68 1.83 6.98
N PHE A 187 47.81 1.18 5.82
CA PHE A 187 48.93 0.31 5.51
C PHE A 187 50.08 1.00 4.77
N GLY A 188 49.90 2.25 4.35
CA GLY A 188 50.90 2.99 3.58
C GLY A 188 51.18 2.41 2.19
N LEU A 189 50.22 1.66 1.62
CA LEU A 189 50.34 1.01 0.31
C LEU A 189 49.41 1.67 -0.71
N PRO A 190 49.80 1.73 -2.00
CA PRO A 190 48.89 2.17 -3.05
C PRO A 190 47.64 1.29 -3.12
N VAL A 191 46.48 1.92 -3.39
CA VAL A 191 45.21 1.21 -3.61
C VAL A 191 45.35 0.12 -4.67
N SER A 192 46.12 0.37 -5.73
CA SER A 192 46.37 -0.59 -6.81
C SER A 192 47.05 -1.87 -6.34
N THR A 193 47.97 -1.77 -5.37
CA THR A 193 48.68 -2.91 -4.78
C THR A 193 47.73 -3.75 -3.93
N LEU A 194 46.94 -3.10 -3.08
CA LEU A 194 45.96 -3.76 -2.21
C LEU A 194 44.85 -4.44 -3.02
N SER A 195 44.29 -3.76 -4.02
CA SER A 195 43.22 -4.29 -4.85
C SER A 195 43.70 -5.45 -5.72
N SER A 196 44.88 -5.34 -6.33
CA SER A 196 45.45 -6.41 -7.16
C SER A 196 45.77 -7.65 -6.34
N PHE A 197 46.33 -7.48 -5.14
CA PHE A 197 46.58 -8.59 -4.23
C PHE A 197 45.27 -9.25 -3.79
N TYR A 198 44.25 -8.47 -3.44
CA TYR A 198 42.94 -9.00 -3.06
C TYR A 198 42.30 -9.83 -4.18
N GLN A 199 42.32 -9.31 -5.41
CA GLN A 199 41.78 -10.01 -6.58
C GLN A 199 42.52 -11.32 -6.89
N ARG A 200 43.85 -11.32 -6.79
CA ARG A 200 44.68 -12.47 -7.18
C ARG A 200 44.80 -13.52 -6.08
N GLN A 201 44.79 -13.13 -4.81
CA GLN A 201 45.09 -14.02 -3.69
C GLN A 201 43.89 -14.27 -2.76
N CYS A 202 43.03 -13.27 -2.53
CA CYS A 202 41.90 -13.40 -1.60
C CYS A 202 40.66 -13.99 -2.27
N ILE A 203 40.27 -13.47 -3.45
CA ILE A 203 39.06 -13.93 -4.16
C ILE A 203 39.10 -15.43 -4.51
N PRO A 204 40.19 -16.00 -5.05
CA PRO A 204 40.21 -17.43 -5.39
C PRO A 204 40.02 -18.34 -4.16
N ARG A 205 40.45 -17.88 -2.98
CA ARG A 205 40.35 -18.64 -1.72
C ARG A 205 38.96 -18.53 -1.12
N LEU A 206 38.37 -17.33 -1.15
CA LEU A 206 36.97 -17.13 -0.80
C LEU A 206 36.05 -17.98 -1.69
N ARG A 207 36.35 -18.08 -2.99
CA ARG A 207 35.60 -18.95 -3.91
C ARG A 207 35.71 -20.42 -3.54
N LYS A 208 36.91 -20.93 -3.28
CA LYS A 208 37.12 -22.32 -2.84
C LYS A 208 36.37 -22.65 -1.55
N PHE A 209 36.34 -21.70 -0.60
CA PHE A 209 35.54 -21.84 0.62
C PHE A 209 34.03 -21.86 0.31
N GLY A 210 33.57 -20.97 -0.58
CA GLY A 210 32.19 -20.97 -1.06
C GLY A 210 31.75 -22.29 -1.67
N GLU A 211 32.63 -22.90 -2.48
CA GLU A 211 32.41 -24.21 -3.10
C GLU A 211 32.42 -25.35 -2.06
N SER A 212 33.23 -25.29 -1.00
CA SER A 212 33.30 -26.34 0.03
C SER A 212 32.10 -26.34 0.99
N GLU A 213 31.56 -25.15 1.30
CA GLU A 213 30.38 -24.99 2.15
C GLU A 213 29.06 -25.06 1.37
N GLY A 214 29.11 -25.12 0.04
CA GLY A 214 27.94 -25.28 -0.83
C GLY A 214 27.16 -23.98 -1.12
N TYR A 215 27.81 -22.82 -1.01
CA TYR A 215 27.20 -21.53 -1.36
C TYR A 215 27.26 -21.19 -2.86
N ILE A 216 28.19 -21.81 -3.59
CA ILE A 216 28.45 -21.59 -5.03
C ILE A 216 28.70 -22.95 -5.69
#